data_AF-D7NCB8-F1
#
_entry.id   AF-D7NCB8-F1
#
_cell.length_a   1.000
_cell.length_b   1.000
_cell.length_c   1.000
_cell.angle_alpha   90.00
_cell.angle_beta   90.00
_cell.angle_gamma   90.00
#
_symmetry.space_group_name_H-M   'P 1'
#
loop_
_entity.id
_entity.type
_entity.pdbx_description
1 polymer ?
#
loop_
_entity_poly.entity_id
_entity_poly.type
_entity_poly.pdbx_seq_one_letter_code
_entity_poly.pdbx_strand_id
1 'polypeptide(L)'
;MDVFYKMNIKQMNKEIHYKCRCTGQRFTFKEWCNYLKGNPPKVVHTYKEFCFNICDVCLTPHVKIDWANKVCFFKVTTAQSDNGRWDFGLHYNFWTQGGCSGAVYVDTLKGGYNTEKKAVSEALNRIEENCQRVIDEILFKGGAPNDGDGSELETRGSSALPKLKETMNKIKSYKEAFNPCQLELF
;
A
#
# COMPACT_ATOMS: atom_id res chain seq x y z
N MET A 1 26.91 -4.10 -11.78
CA MET A 1 26.22 -3.47 -10.64
C MET A 1 27.28 -2.86 -9.73
N ASP A 2 28.00 -1.85 -10.22
CA ASP A 2 29.33 -1.48 -9.72
C ASP A 2 29.44 0.03 -9.44
N VAL A 3 28.53 0.58 -8.64
CA VAL A 3 28.63 1.97 -8.15
C VAL A 3 28.34 2.11 -6.66
N PHE A 4 27.82 1.07 -5.98
CA PHE A 4 27.44 1.16 -4.57
C PHE A 4 28.51 0.70 -3.57
N TYR A 5 29.67 0.22 -4.02
CA TYR A 5 30.70 -0.30 -3.12
C TYR A 5 31.92 0.63 -3.07
N LYS A 6 31.87 1.65 -2.18
CA LYS A 6 33.01 2.23 -1.42
C LYS A 6 32.65 3.55 -0.72
N MET A 7 31.55 3.58 0.05
CA MET A 7 31.44 4.59 1.11
C MET A 7 31.91 3.98 2.43
N ASN A 8 32.95 4.58 3.04
CA ASN A 8 33.39 4.21 4.38
C ASN A 8 32.25 4.52 5.38
N ILE A 9 32.05 3.66 6.39
CA ILE A 9 31.07 3.82 7.49
C ILE A 9 31.11 5.23 8.11
N LYS A 10 32.29 5.86 8.20
CA LYS A 10 32.42 7.25 8.68
C LYS A 10 31.73 8.28 7.80
N GLN A 11 31.66 8.04 6.49
CA GLN A 11 31.03 8.91 5.50
C GLN A 11 29.52 8.68 5.43
N MET A 12 29.07 7.42 5.48
CA MET A 12 27.64 7.08 5.64
C MET A 12 26.99 7.73 6.88
N ASN A 13 27.74 7.84 7.98
CA ASN A 13 27.25 8.47 9.21
C ASN A 13 27.19 10.02 9.14
N LYS A 14 27.68 10.64 8.06
CA LYS A 14 27.59 12.09 7.83
C LYS A 14 26.51 12.46 6.82
N GLU A 15 26.12 11.53 5.95
CA GLU A 15 25.09 11.77 4.95
C GLU A 15 23.69 11.60 5.53
N ILE A 16 22.74 12.37 4.99
CA ILE A 16 21.33 12.26 5.36
C ILE A 16 20.79 10.97 4.76
N HIS A 17 20.44 10.04 5.64
CA HIS A 17 19.84 8.77 5.27
C HIS A 17 18.33 8.89 5.13
N TYR A 18 17.70 9.63 6.04
CA TYR A 18 16.24 9.77 6.09
C TYR A 18 15.84 11.23 6.32
N LYS A 19 14.77 11.65 5.63
CA LYS A 19 14.13 12.94 5.83
C LYS A 19 12.64 12.69 6.06
N CYS A 20 12.15 13.09 7.22
CA CYS A 20 10.72 13.18 7.48
C CYS A 20 10.16 14.36 6.67
N ARG A 21 9.24 14.08 5.76
CA ARG A 21 8.66 15.05 4.84
C ARG A 21 7.67 15.98 5.54
N CYS A 22 6.90 15.46 6.50
CA CYS A 22 5.90 16.27 7.20
C CYS A 22 6.50 17.29 8.17
N THR A 23 7.68 17.01 8.76
CA THR A 23 8.35 17.93 9.70
C THR A 23 9.62 18.58 9.15
N GLY A 24 10.16 18.06 8.05
CA GLY A 24 11.47 18.46 7.50
C GLY A 24 12.68 17.95 8.27
N GLN A 25 12.49 17.21 9.37
CA GLN A 25 13.58 16.63 10.17
C GLN A 25 14.44 15.69 9.32
N ARG A 26 15.76 15.76 9.52
CA ARG A 26 16.75 14.99 8.76
C ARG A 26 17.58 14.16 9.73
N PHE A 27 17.84 12.92 9.34
CA PHE A 27 18.58 11.95 10.13
C PHE A 27 19.70 11.36 9.29
N THR A 28 20.89 11.34 9.86
CA THR A 28 21.94 10.40 9.44
C THR A 28 21.51 8.97 9.75
N PHE A 29 22.16 7.97 9.16
CA PHE A 29 21.83 6.57 9.40
C PHE A 29 21.89 6.21 10.91
N LYS A 30 22.94 6.67 11.61
CA LYS A 30 23.11 6.42 13.05
C LYS A 30 21.99 7.07 13.88
N GLU A 31 21.62 8.32 13.57
CA GLU A 31 20.53 9.02 14.25
C GLU A 31 19.19 8.32 14.02
N TRP A 32 18.94 7.87 12.79
CA TRP A 32 17.72 7.14 12.45
C TRP A 32 17.63 5.81 13.19
N CYS A 33 18.69 4.99 13.19
CA CYS A 33 18.72 3.74 13.95
C CYS A 33 18.51 3.96 15.45
N ASN A 34 19.06 5.04 16.01
CA ASN A 34 18.86 5.39 17.42
C ASN A 34 17.42 5.82 17.69
N TYR A 35 16.80 6.60 16.79
CA TYR A 35 15.41 7.01 16.91
C TYR A 35 14.47 5.78 16.96
N LEU A 36 14.67 4.83 16.05
CA LEU A 36 13.84 3.62 15.94
C LEU A 36 13.93 2.69 17.16
N LYS A 37 15.08 2.66 17.86
CA LYS A 37 15.26 1.81 19.05
C LYS A 37 14.48 2.27 20.27
N GLY A 38 14.06 3.54 20.32
CA GLY A 38 13.51 4.15 21.53
C GLY A 38 12.10 4.70 21.43
N ASN A 39 11.46 4.68 20.25
CA ASN A 39 10.18 5.35 20.06
C ASN A 39 9.18 4.51 19.27
N PRO A 40 7.99 4.19 19.82
CA PRO A 40 6.88 3.72 19.02
C PRO A 40 6.45 4.81 18.01
N PRO A 41 5.68 4.46 16.96
CA PRO A 41 5.14 5.44 16.03
C PRO A 41 4.28 6.47 16.78
N LYS A 42 4.81 7.67 16.97
CA LYS A 42 4.11 8.81 17.59
C LYS A 42 3.69 9.79 16.51
N VAL A 43 2.62 10.53 16.80
CA VAL A 43 2.24 11.67 15.97
C VAL A 43 3.32 12.74 16.06
N VAL A 44 3.81 13.19 14.90
CA VAL A 44 4.80 14.28 14.78
C VAL A 44 4.28 15.46 13.96
N HIS A 45 3.21 15.24 13.18
CA HIS A 45 2.55 16.27 12.39
C HIS A 45 1.04 16.00 12.34
N THR A 46 0.25 17.06 12.24
CA THR A 46 -1.22 16.94 12.15
C THR A 46 -1.75 17.98 11.17
N TYR A 47 -2.58 17.53 10.23
CA TYR A 47 -3.30 18.37 9.29
C TYR A 47 -4.76 17.95 9.30
N LYS A 48 -5.64 18.85 9.79
CA LYS A 48 -7.04 18.55 10.08
C LYS A 48 -7.14 17.30 10.97
N GLU A 49 -7.88 16.27 10.55
CA GLU A 49 -8.02 14.98 11.21
C GLU A 49 -6.84 14.00 10.98
N PHE A 50 -5.92 14.31 10.07
CA PHE A 50 -4.83 13.40 9.69
C PHE A 50 -3.57 13.63 10.53
N CYS A 51 -3.22 12.61 11.31
CA CYS A 51 -2.04 12.59 12.16
C CYS A 51 -0.95 11.74 11.48
N PHE A 52 0.25 12.29 11.27
CA PHE A 52 1.37 11.61 10.62
C PHE A 52 2.46 11.29 11.63
N ASN A 53 3.10 10.13 11.46
CA ASN A 53 4.27 9.75 12.24
C ASN A 53 5.59 10.17 11.58
N ILE A 54 6.70 9.91 12.26
CA ILE A 54 8.04 10.27 11.78
C ILE A 54 8.40 9.62 10.43
N CYS A 55 7.76 8.51 10.08
CA CYS A 55 7.95 7.80 8.82
C CYS A 55 7.05 8.36 7.70
N ASP A 56 6.42 9.51 7.93
CA ASP A 56 5.41 10.14 7.07
C ASP A 56 4.11 9.34 6.92
N VAL A 57 3.89 8.28 7.69
CA VAL A 57 2.69 7.44 7.58
C VAL A 57 1.56 8.03 8.39
N CYS A 58 0.38 8.14 7.80
CA CYS A 58 -0.84 8.57 8.48
C CYS A 58 -1.31 7.49 9.48
N LEU A 59 -1.54 7.91 10.73
CA LEU A 59 -2.04 7.10 11.84
C LEU A 59 -3.57 7.18 11.99
N THR A 60 -4.20 8.21 11.41
CA THR A 60 -5.66 8.42 11.42
C THR A 60 -6.22 8.56 10.00
N PRO A 61 -5.92 7.63 9.07
CA PRO A 61 -6.38 7.77 7.70
C PRO A 61 -7.88 7.49 7.61
N HIS A 62 -8.53 8.07 6.61
CA HIS A 62 -9.91 7.73 6.27
C HIS A 62 -9.96 6.29 5.76
N VAL A 63 -10.87 5.47 6.30
CA VAL A 63 -11.16 4.14 5.76
C VAL A 63 -12.24 4.29 4.70
N LYS A 64 -11.89 4.02 3.43
CA LYS A 64 -12.83 4.15 2.30
C LYS A 64 -13.46 2.84 1.90
N ILE A 65 -12.66 1.78 1.97
CA ILE A 65 -13.12 0.43 1.69
C ILE A 65 -12.51 -0.48 2.74
N ASP A 66 -13.34 -1.33 3.34
CA ASP A 66 -12.93 -2.42 4.21
C ASP A 66 -13.79 -3.61 3.83
N TRP A 67 -13.23 -4.55 3.08
CA TRP A 67 -13.97 -5.68 2.54
C TRP A 67 -13.19 -6.97 2.75
N ALA A 68 -13.91 -8.02 3.11
CA ALA A 68 -13.37 -9.35 3.26
C ALA A 68 -14.39 -10.43 2.86
N ASN A 69 -13.86 -11.57 2.46
CA ASN A 69 -14.55 -12.85 2.43
C ASN A 69 -13.71 -13.88 3.21
N LYS A 70 -14.06 -15.17 3.12
CA LYS A 70 -13.36 -16.23 3.88
C LYS A 70 -11.89 -16.45 3.51
N VAL A 71 -11.45 -15.97 2.34
CA VAL A 71 -10.12 -16.24 1.76
C VAL A 71 -9.35 -14.96 1.43
N CYS A 72 -10.06 -13.88 1.13
CA CYS A 72 -9.49 -12.64 0.62
C CYS A 72 -9.99 -11.46 1.43
N PHE A 73 -9.14 -10.45 1.61
CA PHE A 73 -9.55 -9.15 2.09
C PHE A 73 -8.76 -8.05 1.41
N PHE A 74 -9.34 -6.86 1.38
CA PHE A 74 -8.61 -5.65 1.09
C PHE A 74 -9.23 -4.44 1.78
N LYS A 75 -8.37 -3.50 2.14
CA LYS A 75 -8.71 -2.25 2.77
C LYS A 75 -8.01 -1.12 2.02
N VAL A 76 -8.78 -0.08 1.68
CA VAL A 76 -8.28 1.16 1.09
C VAL A 76 -8.45 2.27 2.11
N THR A 77 -7.36 2.96 2.37
CA THR A 77 -7.35 4.13 3.25
C THR A 77 -6.81 5.34 2.50
N THR A 78 -7.16 6.55 2.93
CA THR A 78 -6.70 7.80 2.32
C THR A 78 -6.30 8.81 3.38
N ALA A 79 -5.37 9.69 3.03
CA ALA A 79 -4.97 10.82 3.86
C ALA A 79 -4.67 12.06 3.01
N GLN A 80 -4.94 13.24 3.54
CA GLN A 80 -4.62 14.52 2.89
C GLN A 80 -3.42 15.19 3.57
N SER A 81 -2.53 15.76 2.76
CA SER A 81 -1.39 16.56 3.23
C SER A 81 -1.72 18.06 3.15
N ASP A 82 -0.89 18.90 3.79
CA ASP A 82 -1.12 20.35 3.96
C ASP A 82 -1.36 21.09 2.63
N ASN A 83 -0.73 20.61 1.56
CA ASN A 83 -0.84 21.14 0.21
C ASN A 83 -2.11 20.67 -0.55
N GLY A 84 -3.05 20.05 0.15
CA GLY A 84 -4.31 19.56 -0.40
C GLY A 84 -4.20 18.25 -1.19
N ARG A 85 -2.99 17.70 -1.37
CA ARG A 85 -2.77 16.44 -2.09
C ARG A 85 -3.23 15.25 -1.25
N TRP A 86 -3.79 14.27 -1.92
CA TRP A 86 -4.25 13.01 -1.34
C TRP A 86 -3.29 11.88 -1.66
N ASP A 87 -3.11 10.96 -0.72
CA ASP A 87 -2.46 9.67 -0.93
C ASP A 87 -3.34 8.53 -0.43
N PHE A 88 -2.98 7.29 -0.77
CA PHE A 88 -3.71 6.10 -0.35
C PHE A 88 -2.82 5.06 0.33
N GLY A 89 -3.42 4.33 1.26
CA GLY A 89 -2.87 3.12 1.88
C GLY A 89 -3.66 1.88 1.46
N LEU A 90 -2.97 0.74 1.39
CA LEU A 90 -3.53 -0.56 1.06
C LEU A 90 -3.21 -1.55 2.17
N HIS A 91 -4.18 -2.40 2.52
CA HIS A 91 -3.92 -3.60 3.30
C HIS A 91 -4.74 -4.74 2.71
N TYR A 92 -4.09 -5.76 2.18
CA TYR A 92 -4.77 -6.83 1.46
C TYR A 92 -4.12 -8.19 1.67
N ASN A 93 -4.94 -9.22 1.52
CA ASN A 93 -4.50 -10.60 1.33
C ASN A 93 -5.40 -11.26 0.29
N PHE A 94 -4.76 -11.86 -0.71
CA PHE A 94 -5.35 -12.65 -1.77
C PHE A 94 -4.73 -14.04 -1.70
N TRP A 95 -5.19 -14.85 -0.74
CA TRP A 95 -4.73 -16.22 -0.52
C TRP A 95 -3.23 -16.29 -0.20
N THR A 96 -2.38 -16.56 -1.20
CA THR A 96 -0.92 -16.72 -1.03
C THR A 96 -0.16 -15.41 -1.02
N GLN A 97 -0.76 -14.30 -1.45
CA GLN A 97 -0.08 -13.00 -1.51
C GLN A 97 -0.82 -11.96 -0.69
N GLY A 98 -0.06 -11.11 0.00
CA GLY A 98 -0.60 -9.96 0.72
C GLY A 98 0.37 -8.80 0.73
N GLY A 99 -0.13 -7.66 1.16
CA GLY A 99 0.67 -6.44 1.26
C GLY A 99 0.02 -5.43 2.17
N CYS A 100 0.85 -4.58 2.78
CA CYS A 100 0.43 -3.49 3.62
C CYS A 100 1.29 -2.25 3.36
N SER A 101 0.65 -1.13 3.07
CA SER A 101 1.27 0.19 2.96
C SER A 101 0.30 1.23 3.52
N GLY A 102 0.76 2.10 4.41
CA GLY A 102 -0.06 3.23 4.88
C GLY A 102 -0.11 4.36 3.86
N ALA A 103 -1.15 5.20 3.93
CA ALA A 103 -1.17 6.47 3.20
C ALA A 103 -0.08 7.39 3.79
N VAL A 104 0.73 8.01 2.93
CA VAL A 104 1.87 8.82 3.37
C VAL A 104 1.67 10.31 3.11
N TYR A 105 2.43 11.13 3.84
CA TYR A 105 2.50 12.57 3.62
C TYR A 105 3.13 12.88 2.26
N VAL A 106 2.49 13.80 1.53
CA VAL A 106 2.87 14.26 0.19
C VAL A 106 3.37 15.69 0.31
N ASP A 107 4.69 15.89 0.24
CA ASP A 107 5.34 17.20 0.37
C ASP A 107 5.47 17.98 -0.94
N THR A 108 5.07 17.41 -2.08
CA THR A 108 5.18 18.05 -3.39
C THR A 108 3.85 18.11 -4.12
N LEU A 109 3.62 19.19 -4.89
CA LEU A 109 2.43 19.34 -5.72
C LEU A 109 2.37 18.34 -6.89
N LYS A 110 3.49 17.71 -7.24
CA LYS A 110 3.59 16.68 -8.29
C LYS A 110 3.32 15.26 -7.75
N GLY A 111 3.40 15.05 -6.43
CA GLY A 111 3.11 13.78 -5.78
C GLY A 111 1.62 13.62 -5.46
N GLY A 112 1.21 12.39 -5.13
CA GLY A 112 -0.17 12.07 -4.74
C GLY A 112 -1.21 12.49 -5.79
N TYR A 113 -2.43 12.74 -5.34
CA TYR A 113 -3.62 12.95 -6.17
C TYR A 113 -4.36 14.25 -5.83
N ASN A 114 -5.03 14.83 -6.83
CA ASN A 114 -5.80 16.07 -6.67
C ASN A 114 -7.03 15.91 -5.76
N THR A 115 -7.63 14.72 -5.75
CA THR A 115 -8.87 14.42 -5.02
C THR A 115 -8.76 13.08 -4.32
N GLU A 116 -9.50 12.93 -3.23
CA GLU A 116 -9.59 11.67 -2.49
C GLU A 116 -10.15 10.54 -3.37
N LYS A 117 -11.18 10.85 -4.18
CA LYS A 117 -11.79 9.92 -5.14
C LYS A 117 -10.77 9.37 -6.14
N LYS A 118 -9.86 10.22 -6.64
CA LYS A 118 -8.78 9.80 -7.54
C LYS A 118 -7.76 8.90 -6.83
N ALA A 119 -7.41 9.20 -5.57
CA ALA A 119 -6.54 8.35 -4.77
C ALA A 119 -7.17 6.95 -4.56
N VAL A 120 -8.47 6.88 -4.26
CA VAL A 120 -9.20 5.59 -4.15
C VAL A 120 -9.23 4.84 -5.48
N SER A 121 -9.45 5.54 -6.60
CA SER A 121 -9.45 4.91 -7.93
C SER A 121 -8.09 4.28 -8.25
N GLU A 122 -6.97 4.93 -7.93
CA GLU A 122 -5.63 4.36 -8.16
C GLU A 122 -5.30 3.23 -7.19
N ALA A 123 -5.76 3.32 -5.93
CA ALA A 123 -5.70 2.22 -4.98
C ALA A 123 -6.39 0.95 -5.52
N LEU A 124 -7.57 1.12 -6.10
CA LEU A 124 -8.35 0.02 -6.69
C LEU A 124 -7.66 -0.59 -7.92
N ASN A 125 -7.03 0.22 -8.78
CA ASN A 125 -6.22 -0.29 -9.90
C ASN A 125 -5.09 -1.21 -9.39
N ARG A 126 -4.38 -0.77 -8.34
CA ARG A 126 -3.28 -1.57 -7.77
C ARG A 126 -3.76 -2.84 -7.07
N ILE A 127 -4.90 -2.80 -6.39
CA ILE A 127 -5.53 -3.98 -5.80
C ILE A 127 -5.96 -4.97 -6.89
N GLU A 128 -6.56 -4.48 -7.98
CA GLU A 128 -6.95 -5.31 -9.12
C GLU A 128 -5.75 -6.06 -9.72
N GLU A 129 -4.65 -5.35 -10.00
CA GLU A 129 -3.40 -5.95 -10.50
C GLU A 129 -2.87 -7.04 -9.56
N ASN A 130 -2.86 -6.78 -8.25
CA ASN A 130 -2.38 -7.75 -7.26
C ASN A 130 -3.29 -8.98 -7.18
N CYS A 131 -4.61 -8.81 -7.26
CA CYS A 131 -5.56 -9.93 -7.25
C CYS A 131 -5.47 -10.75 -8.54
N GLN A 132 -5.34 -10.09 -9.69
CA GLN A 132 -5.20 -10.75 -10.99
C GLN A 132 -3.92 -11.59 -11.04
N ARG A 133 -2.80 -11.09 -10.53
CA ARG A 133 -1.54 -11.86 -10.45
C ARG A 133 -1.72 -13.19 -9.72
N VAL A 134 -2.46 -13.22 -8.61
CA VAL A 134 -2.72 -14.48 -7.88
C VAL A 134 -3.60 -15.42 -8.69
N ILE A 135 -4.61 -14.89 -9.40
CA ILE A 135 -5.45 -15.69 -10.30
C ILE A 135 -4.59 -16.32 -11.41
N ASP A 136 -3.72 -15.53 -12.04
CA ASP A 136 -2.85 -15.99 -13.12
C ASP A 136 -1.87 -17.06 -12.64
N GLU A 137 -1.32 -16.92 -11.44
CA GLU A 137 -0.45 -17.92 -10.82
C GLU A 137 -1.16 -19.26 -10.56
N ILE A 138 -2.42 -19.23 -10.12
CA ILE A 138 -3.23 -20.44 -9.95
C ILE A 138 -3.49 -21.12 -11.30
N LEU A 139 -3.88 -20.33 -12.30
CA LEU A 139 -4.21 -20.86 -13.64
C LEU A 139 -2.98 -21.41 -14.36
N PHE A 140 -1.83 -20.77 -14.21
CA PHE A 140 -0.56 -21.24 -14.78
C PHE A 140 -0.12 -22.57 -14.15
N LYS A 141 -0.27 -22.74 -12.83
CA LYS A 141 0.07 -23.99 -12.14
C LYS A 141 -0.85 -25.15 -12.50
N GLY A 142 -2.11 -24.89 -12.85
CA GLY A 142 -3.06 -25.93 -13.28
C GLY A 142 -2.81 -26.52 -14.67
N GLY A 143 -1.75 -26.13 -15.38
CA GLY A 143 -1.43 -26.58 -16.74
C GLY A 143 -0.20 -27.49 -16.88
N ALA A 144 0.54 -27.77 -15.81
CA ALA A 144 1.73 -28.64 -15.85
C ALA A 144 1.46 -29.94 -15.07
N PRO A 145 1.70 -31.13 -15.65
CA PRO A 145 1.67 -32.36 -14.86
C PRO A 145 2.88 -32.33 -13.94
N ASN A 146 2.67 -32.23 -12.62
CA ASN A 146 3.77 -32.24 -11.67
C ASN A 146 3.72 -33.52 -10.82
N ASP A 147 4.67 -34.40 -11.10
CA ASP A 147 4.88 -35.69 -10.43
C ASP A 147 5.53 -35.46 -9.05
N GLY A 148 4.73 -35.08 -8.06
CA GLY A 148 5.15 -35.07 -6.65
C GLY A 148 4.66 -33.87 -5.84
N ASP A 149 3.94 -34.14 -4.75
CA ASP A 149 3.49 -33.23 -3.68
C ASP A 149 2.61 -32.01 -4.07
N GLY A 150 2.30 -31.84 -5.37
CA GLY A 150 1.48 -30.73 -5.90
C GLY A 150 -0.03 -30.82 -5.65
N SER A 151 -0.55 -31.98 -5.25
CA SER A 151 -1.99 -32.24 -5.19
C SER A 151 -2.72 -31.41 -4.12
N GLU A 152 -2.07 -31.09 -3.00
CA GLU A 152 -2.70 -30.31 -1.92
C GLU A 152 -2.79 -28.82 -2.26
N LEU A 153 -1.75 -28.26 -2.89
CA LEU A 153 -1.73 -26.85 -3.31
C LEU A 153 -2.69 -26.61 -4.49
N GLU A 154 -2.78 -27.56 -5.42
CA GLU A 154 -3.74 -27.54 -6.52
C GLU A 154 -5.19 -27.60 -6.00
N THR A 155 -5.49 -28.53 -5.07
CA THR A 155 -6.82 -28.66 -4.46
C THR A 155 -7.21 -27.39 -3.68
N ARG A 156 -6.27 -26.77 -2.96
CA ARG A 156 -6.48 -25.50 -2.25
C ARG A 156 -6.68 -24.33 -3.24
N GLY A 157 -5.91 -24.30 -4.33
CA GLY A 157 -6.07 -23.32 -5.40
C GLY A 157 -7.45 -23.38 -6.06
N SER A 158 -7.96 -24.58 -6.33
CA SER A 158 -9.32 -24.79 -6.87
C SER A 158 -10.41 -24.23 -5.95
N SER A 159 -10.22 -24.31 -4.63
CA SER A 159 -11.17 -23.76 -3.65
C SER A 159 -11.07 -22.23 -3.49
N ALA A 160 -9.89 -21.65 -3.75
CA ALA A 160 -9.64 -20.21 -3.63
C ALA A 160 -10.07 -19.42 -4.87
N LEU A 161 -9.97 -20.01 -6.07
CA LEU A 161 -10.25 -19.33 -7.33
C LEU A 161 -11.65 -18.69 -7.42
N PRO A 162 -12.75 -19.35 -6.99
CA PRO A 162 -14.06 -18.71 -6.95
C PRO A 162 -14.10 -17.47 -6.05
N LYS A 163 -13.37 -17.48 -4.93
CA LYS A 163 -13.30 -16.35 -3.98
C LYS A 163 -12.45 -15.20 -4.47
N LEU A 164 -11.40 -15.50 -5.23
CA LEU A 164 -10.63 -14.48 -5.95
C LEU A 164 -11.46 -13.83 -7.07
N LYS A 165 -12.26 -14.61 -7.82
CA LYS A 165 -13.18 -14.06 -8.83
C LYS A 165 -14.28 -13.19 -8.21
N GLU A 166 -14.84 -13.61 -7.08
CA GLU A 166 -15.77 -12.80 -6.28
C GLU A 166 -15.12 -11.47 -5.84
N THR A 167 -13.86 -11.54 -5.38
CA THR A 167 -13.06 -10.36 -5.02
C THR A 167 -12.87 -9.41 -6.21
N MET A 168 -12.53 -9.92 -7.40
CA MET A 168 -12.40 -9.11 -8.62
C MET A 168 -13.72 -8.42 -9.00
N ASN A 169 -14.85 -9.11 -8.90
CA ASN A 169 -16.15 -8.50 -9.15
C ASN A 169 -16.44 -7.37 -8.16
N LYS A 170 -16.05 -7.56 -6.88
CA LYS A 170 -16.22 -6.52 -5.87
C LYS A 170 -15.31 -5.31 -6.13
N ILE A 171 -14.08 -5.52 -6.56
CA ILE A 171 -13.15 -4.46 -6.98
C ILE A 171 -13.77 -3.65 -8.12
N LYS A 172 -14.32 -4.32 -9.15
CA LYS A 172 -15.01 -3.67 -10.28
C LYS A 172 -16.19 -2.81 -9.81
N SER A 173 -17.03 -3.31 -8.90
CA SER A 173 -18.15 -2.51 -8.38
C SER A 173 -17.68 -1.25 -7.64
N TYR A 174 -16.56 -1.34 -6.90
CA TYR A 174 -15.97 -0.16 -6.27
C TYR A 174 -15.35 0.80 -7.28
N LYS A 175 -14.71 0.31 -8.33
CA LYS A 175 -14.17 1.17 -9.40
C LYS A 175 -15.27 1.98 -10.09
N GLU A 176 -16.45 1.38 -10.26
CA GLU A 176 -17.64 2.09 -10.75
C GLU A 176 -18.08 3.16 -9.76
N ALA A 177 -18.24 2.82 -8.47
CA ALA A 177 -18.69 3.76 -7.43
C ALA A 177 -17.71 4.93 -7.19
N PHE A 178 -16.40 4.67 -7.31
CA PHE A 178 -15.35 5.66 -7.12
C PHE A 178 -14.81 6.20 -8.45
N ASN A 179 -15.56 6.08 -9.54
CA ASN A 179 -15.14 6.58 -10.84
C ASN A 179 -14.95 8.12 -10.78
N PRO A 180 -13.72 8.64 -10.94
CA PRO A 180 -13.45 10.06 -10.81
C PRO A 180 -14.12 10.91 -11.91
N CYS A 181 -14.58 10.29 -13.00
CA CYS A 181 -15.27 10.94 -14.11
C CYS A 181 -16.79 10.95 -13.96
N GLN A 182 -17.37 10.24 -12.98
CA GLN A 182 -18.80 10.33 -12.71
C GLN A 182 -19.12 11.68 -12.08
N LEU A 183 -19.97 12.46 -12.77
CA LEU A 183 -20.56 13.69 -12.25
C LEU A 183 -21.39 13.36 -11.00
N GLU A 184 -21.10 14.03 -9.89
CA GLU A 184 -21.98 14.02 -8.74
C GLU A 184 -23.19 14.91 -9.10
N LEU A 185 -24.31 14.28 -9.43
CA LEU A 185 -25.60 14.95 -9.54
C LEU A 185 -26.00 15.32 -8.10
N PHE A 186 -25.72 16.56 -7.71
CA PHE A 186 -26.23 17.17 -6.49
C PHE A 186 -27.71 17.53 -6.63
#